data_AF-A0A0T6B7A1-F1
#
_entry.id   AF-A0A0T6B7A1-F1
#
_cell.length_a   1.000
_cell.length_b   1.000
_cell.length_c   1.000
_cell.angle_alpha   90.00
_cell.angle_beta   90.00
_cell.angle_gamma   90.00
#
_symmetry.space_group_name_H-M   'P 1'
#
loop_
_entity.id
_entity.type
_entity.pdbx_description
1 polymer ?
#
loop_
_entity_poly.entity_id
_entity_poly.type
_entity_poly.pdbx_seq_one_letter_code
_entity_poly.pdbx_strand_id
1 'polypeptide(L)'
;MKIFIKVLRGDGCVMDVEKTTRIIDVKKQIEADLKVPVAQQTLVLLGKTLLDDKRIGFYPKIKDGTKLHLVIKKPESLNTILTRFLRNYYTEEQTKVVMDQFMKDFQAKVYSLSLDDLERIATSYLNDENI
;
A
#
# COMPACT_ATOMS: atom_id res chain seq x y z
N MET A 1 2.32 -24.60 9.87
CA MET A 1 3.68 -24.14 10.23
C MET A 1 3.55 -22.74 10.80
N LYS A 2 4.27 -22.42 11.87
CA LYS A 2 4.19 -21.09 12.48
C LYS A 2 5.22 -20.16 11.87
N ILE A 3 4.81 -18.93 11.54
CA ILE A 3 5.71 -17.86 11.12
C ILE A 3 5.51 -16.64 12.01
N PHE A 4 6.58 -15.89 12.23
CA PHE A 4 6.58 -14.67 13.04
C PHE A 4 6.68 -13.46 12.13
N ILE A 5 5.65 -12.62 12.11
CA ILE A 5 5.67 -11.35 11.38
C ILE A 5 6.15 -10.26 12.34
N LYS A 6 7.30 -9.67 12.07
CA LYS A 6 7.80 -8.50 12.82
C LYS A 6 7.61 -7.23 12.00
N VAL A 7 6.85 -6.29 12.53
CA VAL A 7 6.73 -4.94 11.98
C VAL A 7 7.97 -4.14 12.38
N LEU A 8 8.53 -3.35 11.45
CA LEU A 8 9.72 -2.52 11.73
C LEU A 8 9.48 -1.44 12.81
N ARG A 9 8.22 -1.03 13.03
CA ARG A 9 7.83 0.05 13.94
C ARG A 9 6.60 -0.30 14.79
N GLY A 10 6.48 -1.55 15.23
CA GLY A 10 5.32 -1.97 16.03
C GLY A 10 5.41 -3.41 16.54
N ASP A 11 4.31 -3.85 17.13
CA ASP A 11 4.16 -5.21 17.63
C ASP A 11 4.00 -6.22 16.48
N GLY A 12 4.58 -7.40 16.68
CA GLY A 12 4.51 -8.49 15.72
C GLY A 12 3.26 -9.35 15.88
N CYS A 13 3.02 -10.22 14.91
CA CYS A 13 1.97 -11.24 14.96
C CYS A 13 2.58 -12.64 14.71
N VAL A 14 1.96 -13.67 15.27
CA VAL A 14 2.28 -15.08 15.00
C VAL A 14 1.15 -15.66 14.17
N MET A 15 1.51 -16.33 13.07
CA MET A 15 0.51 -16.84 12.12
C MET A 15 0.80 -18.29 11.77
N ASP A 16 -0.25 -19.09 11.69
CA ASP A 16 -0.20 -20.47 11.21
C ASP A 16 -0.48 -20.49 9.71
N VAL A 17 0.52 -20.92 8.92
CA VAL A 17 0.46 -21.00 7.45
C VAL A 17 0.83 -22.40 6.96
N GLU A 18 0.41 -22.74 5.74
CA GLU A 18 0.77 -23.99 5.08
C GLU A 18 1.78 -23.75 3.95
N LYS A 19 2.48 -24.80 3.50
CA LYS A 19 3.43 -24.68 2.38
C LYS A 19 2.73 -24.32 1.06
N THR A 20 1.44 -24.62 0.97
CA THR A 20 0.55 -24.38 -0.17
C THR A 20 0.01 -22.96 -0.22
N THR A 21 -0.06 -22.27 0.93
CA THR A 21 -0.57 -20.90 1.06
C THR A 21 0.25 -19.93 0.21
N ARG A 22 -0.43 -18.98 -0.46
CA ARG A 22 0.24 -17.92 -1.22
C ARG A 22 0.61 -16.75 -0.33
N ILE A 23 1.62 -15.99 -0.74
CA ILE A 23 2.02 -14.78 -0.01
C ILE A 23 0.88 -13.77 0.07
N ILE A 24 0.04 -13.65 -0.96
CA ILE A 24 -1.14 -12.78 -0.93
C ILE A 24 -2.13 -13.14 0.18
N ASP A 25 -2.35 -14.44 0.45
CA ASP A 25 -3.28 -14.89 1.50
C ASP A 25 -2.72 -14.56 2.89
N VAL A 26 -1.40 -14.70 3.07
CA VAL A 26 -0.73 -14.27 4.31
C VAL A 26 -0.89 -12.76 4.51
N LYS A 27 -0.75 -11.94 3.46
CA LYS A 27 -0.97 -10.48 3.57
C LYS A 27 -2.42 -10.13 3.92
N LYS A 28 -3.41 -10.85 3.38
CA LYS A 28 -4.82 -10.65 3.74
C LYS A 28 -5.07 -10.95 5.22
N GLN A 29 -4.47 -12.01 5.75
CA GLN A 29 -4.58 -12.31 7.18
C GLN A 29 -3.88 -11.23 8.03
N ILE A 30 -2.72 -10.72 7.59
CA ILE A 30 -2.06 -9.58 8.24
C ILE A 30 -2.94 -8.32 8.21
N GLU A 31 -3.70 -8.08 7.14
CA GLU A 31 -4.64 -6.96 7.06
C GLU A 31 -5.76 -7.09 8.10
N ALA A 32 -6.29 -8.29 8.32
CA ALA A 32 -7.29 -8.53 9.35
C ALA A 32 -6.78 -8.22 10.76
N ASP A 33 -5.55 -8.66 11.07
CA ASP A 33 -4.94 -8.58 12.40
C ASP A 33 -4.32 -7.21 12.71
N LEU A 34 -3.56 -6.64 11.76
CA LEU A 34 -2.82 -5.38 11.95
C LEU A 34 -3.52 -4.17 11.33
N LYS A 35 -4.65 -4.34 10.63
CA LYS A 35 -5.39 -3.26 9.94
C LYS A 35 -4.55 -2.48 8.93
N VAL A 36 -3.53 -3.13 8.34
CA VAL A 36 -2.69 -2.54 7.30
C VAL A 36 -3.17 -3.05 5.94
N PRO A 37 -3.55 -2.16 4.99
CA PRO A 37 -4.00 -2.58 3.67
C PRO A 37 -2.98 -3.43 2.93
N VAL A 38 -3.41 -4.51 2.25
CA VAL A 38 -2.50 -5.43 1.52
C VAL A 38 -1.55 -4.69 0.55
N ALA A 39 -2.05 -3.66 -0.14
CA ALA A 39 -1.26 -2.84 -1.08
C ALA A 39 -0.08 -2.11 -0.41
N GLN A 40 -0.19 -1.82 0.89
CA GLN A 40 0.86 -1.16 1.68
C GLN A 40 1.86 -2.17 2.28
N GLN A 41 1.54 -3.47 2.23
CA GLN A 41 2.35 -4.51 2.85
C GLN A 41 3.44 -5.04 1.91
N THR A 42 4.69 -5.00 2.36
CA THR A 42 5.81 -5.69 1.72
C THR A 42 6.47 -6.63 2.71
N LEU A 43 6.36 -7.95 2.45
CA LEU A 43 7.01 -8.97 3.27
C LEU A 43 8.46 -9.18 2.80
N VAL A 44 9.38 -9.19 3.75
CA VAL A 44 10.82 -9.30 3.50
C VAL A 44 11.42 -10.40 4.35
N LEU A 45 12.21 -11.28 3.73
CA LEU A 45 13.01 -12.32 4.37
C LEU A 45 14.48 -12.14 3.99
N LEU A 46 15.35 -11.91 4.99
CA LEU A 46 16.80 -11.78 4.79
C LEU A 46 17.16 -10.78 3.67
N GLY A 47 16.46 -9.65 3.62
CA GLY A 47 16.66 -8.61 2.60
C GLY A 47 16.01 -8.90 1.25
N LYS A 48 15.34 -10.05 1.04
CA LYS A 48 14.60 -10.36 -0.19
C LYS A 48 13.11 -10.15 0.00
N THR A 49 12.49 -9.41 -0.91
CA THR A 49 11.03 -9.23 -0.95
C THR A 49 10.36 -10.51 -1.42
N LEU A 50 9.28 -10.89 -0.75
CA LEU A 50 8.43 -12.00 -1.17
C LEU A 50 7.45 -11.52 -2.23
N LEU A 51 7.17 -12.36 -3.22
CA LEU A 51 6.27 -12.08 -4.34
C LEU A 51 4.90 -12.66 -4.06
N ASP A 52 3.86 -11.91 -4.40
CA ASP A 52 2.47 -12.20 -4.02
C ASP A 52 1.93 -13.48 -4.67
N ASP A 53 2.37 -13.75 -5.91
CA ASP A 53 1.99 -14.93 -6.69
C ASP A 53 2.70 -16.21 -6.25
N LYS A 54 3.74 -16.11 -5.42
CA LYS A 54 4.51 -17.27 -4.96
C LYS A 54 3.86 -17.90 -3.74
N ARG A 55 4.04 -19.21 -3.60
CA ARG A 55 3.64 -19.97 -2.41
C ARG A 55 4.73 -19.92 -1.36
N ILE A 56 4.38 -20.10 -0.09
CA ILE A 56 5.35 -20.20 1.00
C ILE A 56 6.38 -21.30 0.73
N GLY A 57 5.94 -22.45 0.21
CA GLY A 57 6.83 -23.58 -0.13
C GLY A 57 7.82 -23.31 -1.27
N PHE A 58 7.62 -22.26 -2.09
CA PHE A 58 8.59 -21.83 -3.10
C PHE A 58 9.87 -21.27 -2.45
N TYR A 59 9.76 -20.76 -1.22
CA TYR A 59 10.87 -20.21 -0.47
C TYR A 59 11.39 -21.26 0.54
N PRO A 60 12.49 -21.99 0.24
CA PRO A 60 12.99 -23.06 1.10
C PRO A 60 13.48 -22.58 2.47
N LYS A 61 13.72 -21.27 2.61
CA LYS A 61 14.12 -20.62 3.86
C LYS A 61 12.95 -20.33 4.79
N ILE A 62 11.70 -20.40 4.31
CA ILE A 62 10.51 -20.27 5.16
C ILE A 62 10.18 -21.65 5.74
N LYS A 63 10.59 -21.85 6.99
CA LYS A 63 10.30 -23.02 7.82
C LYS A 63 9.48 -22.61 9.04
N ASP A 64 9.10 -23.60 9.84
CA ASP A 64 8.48 -23.38 11.14
C ASP A 64 9.36 -22.48 12.02
N GLY A 65 8.77 -21.47 12.63
CA GLY A 65 9.43 -20.45 13.43
C GLY A 65 10.18 -19.36 12.65
N THR A 66 10.03 -19.28 11.33
CA THR A 66 10.73 -18.25 10.54
C THR A 66 10.19 -16.85 10.83
N LYS A 67 11.10 -15.90 10.99
CA LYS A 67 10.78 -14.49 11.16
C LYS A 67 10.77 -13.76 9.82
N LEU A 68 9.62 -13.22 9.45
CA LEU A 68 9.43 -12.32 8.32
C LEU A 68 9.32 -10.89 8.82
N HIS A 69 9.89 -9.96 8.05
CA HIS A 69 9.76 -8.54 8.33
C HIS A 69 8.64 -7.95 7.47
N LEU A 70 7.69 -7.27 8.12
CA LEU A 70 6.68 -6.48 7.42
C LEU A 70 7.18 -5.04 7.29
N VAL A 71 7.37 -4.63 6.05
CA VAL A 71 7.64 -3.24 5.67
C VAL A 71 6.33 -2.62 5.21
N ILE A 72 5.90 -1.56 5.89
CA ILE A 72 4.72 -0.80 5.52
C ILE A 72 5.16 0.33 4.60
N LYS A 73 4.76 0.27 3.33
CA LYS A 73 4.93 1.37 2.38
C LYS A 73 3.76 2.32 2.57
N LYS A 74 4.05 3.55 3.01
CA LYS A 74 3.05 4.61 2.97
C LYS A 74 2.70 4.87 1.50
N PRO A 75 1.42 5.02 1.15
CA PRO A 75 1.06 5.47 -0.19
C PRO A 75 1.79 6.79 -0.42
N GLU A 76 2.45 6.91 -1.56
CA GLU A 76 3.09 8.17 -1.92
C GLU A 76 2.01 9.25 -1.98
N SER A 77 2.25 10.37 -1.33
CA SER A 77 1.28 11.47 -1.39
C SER A 77 1.13 11.92 -2.84
N LEU A 78 -0.06 12.40 -3.22
CA LEU A 78 -0.29 13.00 -4.54
C LEU A 78 0.80 14.03 -4.86
N ASN A 79 1.19 14.82 -3.86
CA ASN A 79 2.27 15.79 -3.95
C ASN A 79 3.61 15.15 -4.34
N THR A 80 3.96 14.01 -3.76
CA THR A 80 5.21 13.29 -4.09
C THR A 80 5.20 12.79 -5.53
N ILE A 81 4.08 12.24 -5.99
CA ILE A 81 3.92 11.70 -7.34
C ILE A 81 3.97 12.84 -8.37
N LEU A 82 3.18 13.90 -8.15
CA LEU A 82 3.13 15.06 -9.03
C LEU A 82 4.47 15.80 -9.07
N THR A 83 5.13 15.98 -7.92
CA THR A 83 6.47 16.58 -7.86
C THR A 83 7.48 15.77 -8.68
N ARG A 84 7.45 14.43 -8.56
CA ARG A 84 8.33 13.56 -9.37
C ARG A 84 8.06 13.70 -10.87
N PHE A 85 6.78 13.74 -11.25
CA PHE A 85 6.38 13.88 -12.64
C PHE A 85 6.81 15.25 -13.22
N LEU A 86 6.53 16.33 -12.50
CA LEU A 86 6.84 17.70 -12.90
C LEU A 86 8.35 17.96 -12.98
N ARG A 87 9.16 17.30 -12.14
CA ARG A 87 10.63 17.38 -12.22
C ARG A 87 11.22 16.88 -13.54
N ASN A 88 10.47 16.13 -14.34
CA ASN A 88 10.92 15.76 -15.70
C ASN A 88 10.83 16.93 -16.69
N TYR A 89 10.09 17.98 -16.36
CA TYR A 89 9.78 19.11 -17.26
C TYR A 89 10.14 20.48 -16.68
N TYR A 90 10.26 20.60 -15.36
CA TYR A 90 10.45 21.87 -14.65
C TYR A 90 11.60 21.79 -13.64
N THR A 91 12.17 22.95 -13.30
CA THR A 91 13.15 23.04 -12.21
C THR A 91 12.50 22.79 -10.85
N GLU A 92 13.30 22.58 -9.81
CA GLU A 92 12.76 22.34 -8.46
C GLU A 92 11.94 23.51 -7.93
N GLU A 93 12.36 24.75 -8.21
CA GLU A 93 11.62 25.96 -7.83
C GLU A 93 10.30 26.08 -8.58
N GLN A 94 10.31 25.89 -9.90
CA GLN A 94 9.10 25.91 -10.72
C GLN A 94 8.12 24.81 -10.31
N THR A 95 8.64 23.60 -10.03
CA THR A 95 7.82 22.48 -9.56
C THR A 95 7.10 22.82 -8.27
N LYS A 96 7.77 23.47 -7.31
CA LYS A 96 7.14 23.90 -6.06
C LYS A 96 6.01 24.91 -6.31
N VAL A 97 6.23 25.92 -7.14
CA VAL A 97 5.21 26.94 -7.44
C VAL A 97 3.99 26.30 -8.12
N VAL A 98 4.21 25.45 -9.12
CA VAL A 98 3.13 24.74 -9.82
C VAL A 98 2.36 23.83 -8.85
N MET A 99 3.08 23.12 -7.99
CA MET A 99 2.46 22.22 -7.02
C MET A 99 1.63 22.96 -5.98
N ASP A 100 2.13 24.08 -5.45
CA ASP A 100 1.41 24.90 -4.47
C ASP A 100 0.13 25.49 -5.07
N GLN A 101 0.21 26.00 -6.30
CA GLN A 101 -0.95 26.53 -7.00
C GLN A 101 -1.98 25.43 -7.32
N PHE A 102 -1.51 24.27 -7.81
CA PHE A 102 -2.37 23.12 -8.05
C PHE A 102 -3.10 22.66 -6.78
N MET A 103 -2.40 22.56 -5.65
CA MET A 103 -3.02 22.15 -4.39
C MET A 103 -4.05 23.15 -3.88
N LYS A 104 -3.79 24.45 -4.06
CA LYS A 104 -4.74 25.51 -3.74
C LYS A 104 -6.02 25.38 -4.57
N ASP A 105 -5.88 25.20 -5.88
CA ASP A 105 -7.03 25.07 -6.78
C ASP A 105 -7.79 23.76 -6.55
N PHE A 106 -7.06 22.67 -6.29
CA PHE A 106 -7.63 21.37 -5.93
C PHE A 106 -8.46 21.47 -4.65
N GLN A 107 -7.90 22.05 -3.58
CA GLN A 107 -8.63 22.23 -2.33
C GLN A 107 -9.85 23.10 -2.51
N ALA A 108 -9.72 24.25 -3.18
CA ALA A 108 -10.85 25.13 -3.45
C ALA A 108 -11.98 24.39 -4.19
N LYS A 109 -11.62 23.56 -5.18
CA LYS A 109 -12.58 22.75 -5.92
C LYS A 109 -13.24 21.69 -5.04
N VAL A 110 -12.47 20.96 -4.23
CA VAL A 110 -13.00 19.95 -3.32
C VAL A 110 -13.96 20.57 -2.29
N TYR A 111 -13.60 21.73 -1.71
CA TYR A 111 -14.47 22.43 -0.77
C TYR A 111 -15.73 23.03 -1.41
N SER A 112 -15.72 23.25 -2.72
CA SER A 112 -16.89 23.73 -3.45
C SER A 112 -17.89 22.64 -3.83
N LEU A 113 -17.54 21.36 -3.65
CA LEU A 113 -18.42 20.24 -3.98
C LEU A 113 -19.61 20.17 -3.02
N SER A 114 -20.80 20.06 -3.58
CA SER A 114 -22.03 19.81 -2.82
C SER A 114 -22.17 18.33 -2.43
N LEU A 115 -23.11 18.03 -1.54
CA LEU A 115 -23.45 16.64 -1.20
C LEU A 115 -23.89 15.84 -2.44
N ASP A 116 -24.65 16.46 -3.34
CA ASP A 116 -25.10 15.84 -4.60
C ASP A 116 -23.90 15.53 -5.53
N ASP A 117 -22.91 16.43 -5.57
CA ASP A 117 -21.69 16.18 -6.33
C ASP A 117 -20.89 15.00 -5.75
N LEU A 118 -20.78 14.92 -4.42
CA LEU A 118 -20.11 13.82 -3.74
C LEU A 118 -20.84 12.49 -3.96
N GLU A 119 -22.17 12.49 -3.92
CA GLU A 119 -22.99 11.30 -4.19
C GLU A 119 -22.83 10.84 -5.65
N ARG A 120 -22.81 11.76 -6.60
CA ARG A 120 -22.55 11.45 -8.01
C ARG A 120 -21.17 10.85 -8.21
N ILE A 121 -20.14 11.39 -7.56
CA ILE A 121 -18.77 10.85 -7.60
C ILE A 121 -18.73 9.44 -6.99
N ALA A 122 -19.35 9.23 -5.83
CA ALA A 122 -19.40 7.91 -5.20
C ALA A 122 -20.11 6.88 -6.08
N THR A 123 -21.22 7.27 -6.70
CA THR A 123 -22.00 6.41 -7.59
C THR A 123 -21.22 6.04 -8.86
N SER A 124 -20.40 6.95 -9.40
CA SER A 124 -19.55 6.60 -10.55
C SER A 124 -18.51 5.52 -10.19
N TYR A 125 -17.90 5.59 -8.99
CA TYR A 125 -16.93 4.58 -8.57
C TYR A 125 -17.56 3.20 -8.32
N LEU A 126 -18.79 3.15 -7.80
CA LEU A 126 -19.51 1.90 -7.59
C LEU A 126 -19.95 1.22 -8.90
N ASN A 127 -20.19 2.00 -9.95
CA ASN A 127 -20.57 1.48 -11.26
C ASN A 127 -19.37 1.00 -12.08
N ASP A 128 -18.19 1.60 -11.90
CA ASP A 128 -16.95 1.16 -12.59
C ASP A 128 -16.39 -0.18 -12.06
N GLU A 129 -16.75 -0.62 -10.84
CA GLU A 129 -16.38 -1.96 -10.31
C GLU A 129 -17.25 -3.12 -10.87
N ASN A 130 -18.24 -2.84 -11.73
CA ASN A 130 -19.17 -3.83 -12.30
C ASN A 130 -18.90 -4.20 -13.78
N ILE A 131 -17.68 -3.99 -14.30
CA ILE A 131 -17.28 -4.37 -15.67
C ILE A 131 -16.08 -5.33 -15.65
#